data_AF-D1AJ94-F1
#
_entry.id   AF-D1AJ94-F1
#
_cell.length_a   1.000
_cell.length_b   1.000
_cell.length_c   1.000
_cell.angle_alpha   90.00
_cell.angle_beta   90.00
_cell.angle_gamma   90.00
#
_symmetry.space_group_name_H-M   'P 1'
#
loop_
_entity.id
_entity.type
_entity.pdbx_description
1 polymer ?
#
loop_
_entity_poly.entity_id
_entity_poly.type
_entity_poly.pdbx_seq_one_letter_code
_entity_poly.pdbx_strand_id
1 'polypeptide(L)'
;MSFEYKGNPREEASIGGLRASIAAFFICISFFLGMSFIVSLASLILEKENEFVRFYAERTLALNMIFLVLLVCNIIFFIGQIIFLLGLIALSVYQIIACVKAYKGQTFDLPFMEKICDFLFA
;
A
#
# COMPACT_ATOMS: atom_id res chain seq x y z
N MET A 1 -2.87 7.63 -14.99
CA MET A 1 -2.11 6.98 -16.06
C MET A 1 -1.58 5.70 -15.45
N SER A 2 -2.10 4.51 -15.79
CA SER A 2 -1.75 3.29 -15.03
C SER A 2 -0.24 3.07 -14.99
N PHE A 3 0.34 3.15 -13.80
CA PHE A 3 1.76 2.91 -13.56
C PHE A 3 2.10 1.46 -13.87
N GLU A 4 2.73 1.23 -15.03
CA GLU A 4 3.21 -0.07 -15.45
C GLU A 4 4.74 -0.09 -15.29
N TYR A 5 5.20 -0.82 -14.27
CA TYR A 5 6.62 -0.93 -13.96
C TYR A 5 7.32 -1.80 -15.01
N LYS A 6 8.36 -1.25 -15.65
CA LYS A 6 9.09 -1.89 -16.76
C LYS A 6 10.30 -2.75 -16.34
N GLY A 7 10.65 -2.76 -15.05
CA GLY A 7 11.75 -3.55 -14.51
C GLY A 7 11.37 -5.00 -14.18
N ASN A 8 12.35 -5.82 -13.79
CA ASN A 8 12.11 -7.18 -13.29
C ASN A 8 12.27 -7.22 -11.76
N PRO A 9 11.18 -7.16 -10.98
CA PRO A 9 11.24 -7.06 -9.52
C PRO A 9 11.65 -8.38 -8.84
N ARG A 10 11.96 -9.41 -9.62
CA ARG A 10 12.56 -10.67 -9.15
C ARG A 10 14.09 -10.68 -9.23
N GLU A 11 14.67 -9.79 -10.04
CA GLU A 11 16.12 -9.60 -10.20
C GLU A 11 16.61 -8.38 -9.43
N GLU A 12 15.75 -7.39 -9.23
CA GLU A 12 16.09 -6.23 -8.41
C GLU A 12 16.15 -6.59 -6.93
N ALA A 13 17.31 -6.30 -6.34
CA ALA A 13 17.54 -6.40 -4.91
C ALA A 13 16.96 -5.18 -4.19
N SER A 14 16.35 -5.46 -3.06
CA SER A 14 15.86 -4.55 -2.03
C SER A 14 16.81 -4.64 -0.82
N ILE A 15 16.63 -3.76 0.15
CA ILE A 15 17.54 -3.59 1.28
C ILE A 15 17.65 -4.88 2.09
N GLY A 16 18.90 -5.25 2.37
CA GLY A 16 19.25 -6.55 2.94
C GLY A 16 19.45 -7.66 1.90
N GLY A 17 19.50 -7.35 0.60
CA GLY A 17 19.71 -8.32 -0.48
C GLY A 17 18.47 -9.16 -0.80
N LEU A 18 17.30 -8.76 -0.28
CA LEU A 18 16.03 -9.43 -0.51
C LEU A 18 15.52 -9.08 -1.91
N ARG A 19 14.65 -9.91 -2.50
CA ARG A 19 14.02 -9.54 -3.78
C ARG A 19 12.97 -8.45 -3.56
N ALA A 20 12.89 -7.49 -4.48
CA ALA A 20 11.90 -6.40 -4.45
C ALA A 20 10.45 -6.91 -4.31
N SER A 21 10.10 -7.98 -5.05
CA SER A 21 8.81 -8.67 -4.93
C SER A 21 8.49 -9.18 -3.52
N ILE A 22 9.50 -9.64 -2.77
CA ILE A 22 9.34 -10.14 -1.41
C ILE A 22 9.20 -8.96 -0.43
N ALA A 23 10.02 -7.93 -0.57
CA ALA A 23 9.92 -6.72 0.26
C ALA A 23 8.54 -6.05 0.13
N ALA A 24 8.07 -5.88 -1.10
CA ALA A 24 6.72 -5.37 -1.39
C ALA A 24 5.62 -6.21 -0.74
N PHE A 25 5.76 -7.55 -0.77
CA PHE A 25 4.82 -8.45 -0.11
C PHE A 25 4.80 -8.29 1.42
N PHE A 26 5.95 -8.13 2.07
CA PHE A 26 6.03 -7.86 3.51
C PHE A 26 5.35 -6.57 3.92
N ILE A 27 5.55 -5.50 3.13
CA ILE A 27 4.88 -4.21 3.35
C ILE A 27 3.36 -4.41 3.28
N CYS A 28 2.89 -5.16 2.29
CA CYS A 28 1.45 -5.37 2.13
C CYS A 28 0.84 -6.18 3.29
N ILE A 29 1.53 -7.25 3.74
CA ILE A 29 1.09 -8.06 4.89
C ILE A 29 1.09 -7.27 6.19
N SER A 30 1.99 -6.30 6.35
CA SER A 30 2.10 -5.48 7.56
C SER A 30 0.82 -4.68 7.86
N PHE A 31 -0.06 -4.50 6.87
CA PHE A 31 -1.40 -3.94 7.05
C PHE A 31 -2.27 -4.78 7.97
N PHE A 32 -2.27 -6.10 7.79
CA PHE A 32 -3.03 -7.01 8.65
C PHE A 32 -2.46 -7.11 10.05
N LEU A 33 -1.16 -6.85 10.22
CA LEU A 33 -0.49 -6.80 11.52
C LEU A 33 -0.66 -5.45 12.23
N GLY A 34 -1.27 -4.45 11.59
CA GLY A 34 -1.43 -3.10 12.15
C GLY A 34 -0.15 -2.26 12.21
N MET A 35 0.98 -2.75 11.69
CA MET A 35 2.24 -2.02 11.63
C MET A 35 2.51 -1.37 10.27
N SER A 36 1.53 -1.39 9.36
CA SER A 36 1.66 -0.89 7.99
C SER A 36 2.15 0.55 7.89
N PHE A 37 1.77 1.42 8.82
CA PHE A 37 2.17 2.82 8.78
C PHE A 37 3.69 2.97 8.90
N ILE A 38 4.27 2.34 9.93
CA ILE A 38 5.71 2.38 10.21
C ILE A 38 6.47 1.67 9.09
N VAL A 39 6.01 0.49 8.67
CA VAL A 39 6.68 -0.32 7.65
C VAL A 39 6.66 0.38 6.28
N SER A 40 5.53 0.98 5.89
CA SER A 40 5.43 1.69 4.61
C SER A 40 6.29 2.96 4.61
N LEU A 41 6.27 3.72 5.71
CA LEU A 41 7.10 4.92 5.83
C LEU A 41 8.59 4.58 5.85
N ALA A 42 8.99 3.58 6.63
CA ALA A 42 10.37 3.10 6.68
C ALA A 42 10.82 2.63 5.29
N SER A 43 9.98 1.88 4.58
CA SER A 43 10.27 1.45 3.22
C SER A 43 10.41 2.60 2.24
N LEU A 44 9.61 3.68 2.33
CA LEU A 44 9.76 4.86 1.48
C LEU A 44 11.12 5.55 1.66
N ILE A 45 11.59 5.62 2.91
CA ILE A 45 12.84 6.30 3.27
C ILE A 45 14.04 5.44 2.86
N LEU A 46 13.92 4.13 3.08
CA LEU A 46 14.96 3.15 2.84
C LEU A 46 15.09 2.88 1.32
N GLU A 47 13.98 2.55 0.64
CA GLU A 47 13.95 2.20 -0.79
C GLU A 47 13.84 3.42 -1.70
N LYS A 48 14.95 4.16 -1.82
CA LYS A 48 15.02 5.31 -2.74
C LYS A 48 15.26 4.91 -4.19
N GLU A 49 15.94 3.79 -4.41
CA GLU A 49 16.32 3.33 -5.76
C GLU A 49 15.29 2.37 -6.35
N ASN A 50 14.57 1.60 -5.51
CA ASN A 50 13.63 0.61 -5.99
C ASN A 50 12.22 1.19 -6.18
N GLU A 51 11.90 1.58 -7.43
CA GLU A 51 10.60 2.13 -7.79
C GLU A 51 9.44 1.14 -7.52
N PHE A 52 9.67 -0.18 -7.63
CA PHE A 52 8.64 -1.18 -7.38
C PHE A 52 8.26 -1.25 -5.90
N VAL A 53 9.24 -1.38 -5.00
CA VAL A 53 8.98 -1.44 -3.55
C VAL A 53 8.40 -0.12 -3.07
N ARG A 54 8.94 1.00 -3.57
CA ARG A 54 8.46 2.34 -3.26
C ARG A 54 7.02 2.54 -3.70
N PHE A 55 6.64 2.08 -4.89
CA PHE A 55 5.24 2.13 -5.35
C PHE A 55 4.31 1.42 -4.35
N TYR A 56 4.64 0.19 -3.93
CA TYR A 56 3.82 -0.54 -2.96
C TYR A 56 3.76 0.11 -1.58
N ALA A 57 4.86 0.73 -1.15
CA ALA A 57 4.93 1.50 0.09
C ALA A 57 4.09 2.78 0.02
N GLU A 58 4.14 3.54 -1.07
CA GLU A 58 3.31 4.75 -1.28
C GLU A 58 1.82 4.40 -1.27
N ARG A 59 1.42 3.32 -1.96
CA ARG A 59 0.03 2.85 -1.98
C ARG A 59 -0.43 2.38 -0.61
N THR A 60 0.39 1.58 0.08
CA THR A 60 0.03 1.11 1.43
C THR A 60 -0.07 2.28 2.40
N LEU A 61 0.81 3.27 2.33
CA LEU A 61 0.73 4.47 3.16
C LEU A 61 -0.54 5.28 2.88
N ALA A 62 -0.91 5.47 1.61
CA ALA A 62 -2.17 6.12 1.22
C ALA A 62 -3.40 5.39 1.78
N LEU A 63 -3.44 4.06 1.73
CA LEU A 63 -4.53 3.28 2.36
C LEU A 63 -4.60 3.51 3.87
N ASN A 64 -3.47 3.65 4.55
CA ASN A 64 -3.46 3.94 5.98
C ASN A 64 -4.08 5.32 6.28
N MET A 65 -3.87 6.31 5.40
CA MET A 65 -4.52 7.62 5.53
C MET A 65 -6.04 7.52 5.34
N ILE A 66 -6.50 6.76 4.35
CA ILE A 66 -7.94 6.48 4.17
C ILE A 66 -8.50 5.78 5.41
N PHE A 67 -7.81 4.77 5.91
CA PHE A 67 -8.19 4.04 7.12
C PHE A 67 -8.31 4.98 8.34
N LEU A 68 -7.40 5.94 8.49
CA LEU A 68 -7.46 6.94 9.56
C LEU A 68 -8.71 7.82 9.45
N VAL A 69 -9.07 8.28 8.25
CA VAL A 69 -10.30 9.04 8.02
C VAL A 69 -11.53 8.20 8.36
N LEU A 70 -11.55 6.93 7.96
CA LEU A 70 -12.62 5.99 8.31
C LEU A 70 -12.73 5.80 9.82
N LEU A 71 -11.61 5.71 10.54
CA LEU A 71 -11.57 5.60 11.99
C LEU A 71 -12.14 6.85 12.68
N VAL A 72 -11.83 8.04 12.19
CA VAL A 72 -12.40 9.29 12.72
C VAL A 72 -13.90 9.37 12.44
N CYS A 73 -14.34 9.02 11.24
CA CYS A 73 -15.77 8.95 10.89
C CYS A 73 -16.54 7.95 11.75
N ASN A 74 -15.90 6.84 12.12
CA ASN A 74 -16.46 5.81 12.99
C ASN A 74 -16.82 6.35 14.39
N ILE A 75 -15.94 7.17 14.97
CA ILE A 75 -16.11 7.73 16.32
C ILE A 75 -17.18 8.83 16.35
N ILE A 76 -17.25 9.66 15.29
CA ILE A 76 -18.11 10.85 15.28
C ILE A 76 -19.57 10.52 14.93
N PHE A 77 -19.83 9.53 14.07
CA PHE A 77 -21.17 9.26 13.54
C PHE A 77 -21.63 7.83 13.83
N PHE A 78 -22.88 7.67 14.32
CA PHE A 78 -23.48 6.34 14.53
C PHE A 78 -23.63 5.54 13.21
N ILE A 79 -23.90 6.24 12.08
CA ILE A 79 -23.88 5.67 10.72
C ILE A 79 -22.45 5.37 10.25
N GLY A 80 -21.46 6.05 10.83
CA GLY A 80 -20.03 5.85 10.57
C GLY A 80 -19.58 4.41 10.86
N GLN A 81 -20.26 3.66 11.73
CA GLN A 81 -20.02 2.24 11.96
C GLN A 81 -20.22 1.39 10.68
N ILE A 82 -21.29 1.64 9.92
CA ILE A 82 -21.61 0.89 8.70
C ILE A 82 -20.61 1.25 7.59
N ILE A 83 -20.34 2.56 7.44
CA ILE A 83 -19.36 3.07 6.46
C ILE A 83 -17.97 2.51 6.77
N PHE A 84 -17.58 2.50 8.04
CA PHE A 84 -16.32 1.92 8.50
C PHE A 84 -16.23 0.44 8.15
N LEU A 85 -17.27 -0.35 8.42
CA LEU A 85 -17.27 -1.79 8.12
C LEU A 85 -17.13 -2.06 6.61
N LEU A 86 -17.92 -1.36 5.79
CA LEU A 86 -17.85 -1.46 4.32
C LEU A 86 -16.48 -1.02 3.79
N GLY A 87 -15.96 0.09 4.30
CA GLY A 87 -14.65 0.61 3.93
C GLY A 87 -13.51 -0.33 4.33
N LEU A 88 -13.59 -0.94 5.51
CA LEU A 88 -12.59 -1.89 6.01
C LEU A 88 -12.55 -3.17 5.15
N ILE A 89 -13.71 -3.66 4.70
CA ILE A 89 -13.81 -4.76 3.73
C ILE A 89 -13.15 -4.36 2.40
N ALA A 90 -13.49 -3.18 1.87
CA ALA A 90 -12.93 -2.70 0.61
C ALA A 90 -11.39 -2.53 0.67
N LEU A 91 -10.88 -1.92 1.74
CA LEU A 91 -9.43 -1.77 1.99
C LEU A 91 -8.74 -3.14 2.09
N SER A 92 -9.34 -4.09 2.81
CA SER A 92 -8.79 -5.43 2.98
C SER A 92 -8.72 -6.19 1.65
N VAL A 93 -9.77 -6.12 0.83
CA VAL A 93 -9.80 -6.75 -0.50
C VAL A 93 -8.72 -6.15 -1.40
N TYR A 94 -8.61 -4.82 -1.42
CA TYR A 94 -7.55 -4.13 -2.17
C TYR A 94 -6.17 -4.61 -1.72
N GLN A 95 -5.93 -4.69 -0.41
CA GLN A 95 -4.64 -5.09 0.14
C GLN A 95 -4.29 -6.55 -0.19
N ILE A 96 -5.27 -7.45 -0.20
CA ILE A 96 -5.04 -8.86 -0.61
C ILE A 96 -4.62 -8.91 -2.09
N ILE A 97 -5.30 -8.16 -2.96
CA ILE A 97 -4.95 -8.11 -4.39
C ILE A 97 -3.55 -7.52 -4.57
N ALA A 98 -3.22 -6.46 -3.81
CA ALA A 98 -1.90 -5.85 -3.79
C ALA A 98 -0.81 -6.86 -3.37
N CYS A 99 -1.02 -7.62 -2.29
CA CYS A 99 -0.12 -8.70 -1.85
C CYS A 99 0.14 -9.72 -2.96
N VAL A 100 -0.92 -10.23 -3.59
CA VAL A 100 -0.81 -11.27 -4.61
C VAL A 100 -0.05 -10.75 -5.84
N LYS A 101 -0.31 -9.50 -6.25
CA LYS A 101 0.39 -8.88 -7.38
C LYS A 101 1.83 -8.52 -7.05
N ALA A 102 2.12 -8.06 -5.83
CA ALA A 102 3.47 -7.81 -5.34
C ALA A 102 4.32 -9.09 -5.40
N TYR A 103 3.76 -10.20 -4.90
CA TYR A 103 4.41 -11.51 -4.95
C TYR A 103 4.67 -11.98 -6.39
N LYS A 104 3.73 -11.72 -7.31
CA LYS A 104 3.91 -12.02 -8.73
C LYS A 104 4.93 -11.11 -9.42
N GLY A 105 5.29 -9.97 -8.82
CA GLY A 105 6.16 -8.97 -9.43
C GLY A 105 5.43 -8.09 -10.44
N GLN A 106 4.13 -7.88 -10.27
CA GLN A 106 3.32 -7.02 -11.13
C GLN A 106 2.88 -5.81 -10.32
N THR A 107 2.85 -4.61 -10.89
CA THR A 107 2.22 -3.46 -10.22
C THR A 107 0.71 -3.56 -10.28
N PHE A 108 0.04 -3.16 -9.20
CA PHE A 108 -1.40 -2.97 -9.19
C PHE A 108 -1.71 -1.54 -8.81
N ASP A 109 -2.38 -0.83 -9.71
CA ASP A 109 -2.93 0.47 -9.38
C ASP A 109 -4.40 0.56 -9.74
N LEU A 110 -5.14 1.25 -8.89
CA LEU A 110 -6.47 1.72 -9.19
C LEU A 110 -6.38 3.22 -9.51
N PRO A 111 -7.10 3.72 -10.53
CA PRO A 111 -7.04 5.15 -10.90
C PRO A 111 -7.47 6.10 -9.76
N PHE A 112 -8.18 5.59 -8.75
CA PHE A 112 -8.52 6.35 -7.54
C PHE A 112 -7.34 6.46 -6.56
N MET A 113 -6.51 5.41 -6.44
CA MET A 113 -5.34 5.43 -5.57
C MET A 113 -4.27 6.38 -6.09
N GLU A 114 -4.10 6.48 -7.41
CA GLU A 114 -3.23 7.47 -8.07
C GLU A 114 -3.54 8.88 -7.58
N LYS A 115 -4.81 9.29 -7.60
CA LYS A 115 -5.24 10.61 -7.11
C LYS A 115 -4.96 10.85 -5.62
N ILE A 116 -5.08 9.81 -4.79
CA ILE A 116 -4.82 9.94 -3.34
C ILE A 116 -3.33 10.08 -3.08
N CYS A 117 -2.49 9.29 -3.77
CA CYS A 117 -1.05 9.41 -3.65
C CYS A 117 -0.56 10.76 -4.18
N ASP A 118 -1.07 11.22 -5.32
CA ASP A 118 -0.77 12.57 -5.84
C ASP A 118 -1.14 13.64 -4.82
N PHE A 119 -2.29 13.54 -4.15
CA PHE A 119 -2.66 14.47 -3.10
C PHE A 119 -1.74 14.40 -1.86
N LEU A 120 -1.23 13.21 -1.52
CA LEU A 120 -0.40 12.98 -0.34
C LEU A 120 1.07 13.39 -0.55
N PHE A 121 1.57 13.28 -1.79
CA PHE A 121 2.97 13.46 -2.14
C PHE A 121 3.24 14.62 -3.11
N ALA A 122 2.22 15.41 -3.49
CA ALA A 122 2.37 16.69 -4.21
C ALA A 122 3.02 17.77 -3.34
#